data_AF-A0A1G7ANF7-F1
#
_entry.id   AF-A0A1G7ANF7-F1
#
_cell.length_a   1.000
_cell.length_b   1.000
_cell.length_c   1.000
_cell.angle_alpha   90.00
_cell.angle_beta   90.00
_cell.angle_gamma   90.00
#
_symmetry.space_group_name_H-M   'P 1'
#
loop_
_entity.id
_entity.type
_entity.pdbx_description
1 polymer ?
#
loop_
_entity_poly.entity_id
_entity_poly.type
_entity_poly.pdbx_seq_one_letter_code
_entity_poly.pdbx_strand_id
1 'polypeptide(L)'
;MCFFVMRPLFNAPETGIFDDTKSKKMLYKEFKESLAATEQPAGMGALQSGLWHAAKGNWEAAHQVAQDHEGERDFDRLHAYLHRVEGDSWNADYWYRRAGTTMPAQSPEEELESLIQLWS
;
A
#
# COMPACT_ATOMS: atom_id res chain seq x y z
N MET A 1 -26.56 38.53 46.35
CA MET A 1 -25.28 37.93 45.93
C MET A 1 -25.49 37.24 44.60
N CYS A 2 -25.01 37.82 43.50
CA CYS A 2 -24.79 37.07 42.25
C CYS A 2 -23.56 37.70 41.60
N PHE A 3 -22.50 36.91 41.54
CA PHE A 3 -21.19 37.28 41.03
C PHE A 3 -21.22 37.41 39.50
N PHE A 4 -20.53 38.45 39.04
CA PHE A 4 -20.02 38.61 37.68
C PHE A 4 -19.02 37.48 37.37
N VAL A 5 -19.18 36.77 36.26
CA VAL A 5 -18.02 36.28 35.49
C VAL A 5 -18.39 36.16 34.01
N MET A 6 -17.99 37.16 33.23
CA MET A 6 -17.73 37.01 31.80
C MET A 6 -16.62 35.97 31.64
N ARG A 7 -16.92 34.86 30.97
CA ARG A 7 -15.91 33.91 30.51
C ARG A 7 -15.69 34.12 29.01
N PRO A 8 -14.44 34.27 28.55
CA PRO A 8 -14.14 34.27 27.13
C PRO A 8 -14.19 32.83 26.65
N LEU A 9 -14.91 32.57 25.56
CA LEU A 9 -14.68 31.35 24.79
C LEU A 9 -13.80 31.75 23.62
N PHE A 10 -12.52 31.43 23.78
CA PHE A 10 -11.53 31.28 22.73
C PHE A 10 -12.15 30.52 21.54
N ASN A 11 -12.03 31.08 20.33
CA ASN A 11 -12.10 30.29 19.11
C ASN A 11 -10.88 29.36 19.09
N ALA A 12 -11.07 28.10 19.47
CA ALA A 12 -10.16 27.05 19.05
C ALA A 12 -10.27 26.90 17.52
N PRO A 13 -9.18 26.74 16.77
CA PRO A 13 -9.29 26.29 15.39
C PRO A 13 -9.95 24.91 15.44
N GLU A 14 -11.07 24.77 14.73
CA GLU A 14 -11.74 23.50 14.53
C GLU A 14 -10.71 22.52 13.97
N THR A 15 -10.23 21.61 14.81
CA THR A 15 -9.52 20.42 14.36
C THR A 15 -10.55 19.66 13.56
N GLY A 16 -10.52 19.83 12.25
CA GLY A 16 -11.31 19.07 11.31
C GLY A 16 -11.09 17.60 11.59
N ILE A 17 -12.05 16.99 12.27
CA ILE A 17 -12.25 15.55 12.27
C ILE A 17 -12.70 15.27 10.83
N PHE A 18 -11.73 15.04 9.95
CA PHE A 18 -12.01 14.36 8.70
C PHE A 18 -12.22 12.90 9.07
N ASP A 19 -13.50 12.56 9.26
CA ASP A 19 -13.95 11.18 9.14
C ASP A 19 -13.75 10.78 7.68
N ASP A 20 -12.59 10.18 7.40
CA ASP A 20 -12.29 9.52 6.14
C ASP A 20 -12.03 8.04 6.44
N THR A 21 -13.08 7.31 6.80
CA THR A 21 -13.12 5.84 6.69
C THR A 21 -13.20 5.39 5.22
N LYS A 22 -12.39 6.02 4.36
CA LYS A 22 -12.07 5.58 3.01
C LYS A 22 -10.56 5.42 2.98
N SER A 23 -10.10 4.18 2.80
CA SER A 23 -8.67 3.81 2.73
C SER A 23 -7.85 4.92 2.09
N LYS A 24 -7.01 5.58 2.89
CA LYS A 24 -6.17 6.68 2.42
C LYS A 24 -5.10 6.08 1.54
N LYS A 25 -5.25 6.20 0.22
CA LYS A 25 -4.19 5.87 -0.74
C LYS A 25 -2.98 6.76 -0.40
N MET A 26 -1.89 6.15 0.06
CA MET A 26 -0.68 6.91 0.41
C MET A 26 0.03 7.41 -0.85
N LEU A 27 0.63 8.59 -0.79
CA LEU A 27 1.38 9.15 -1.91
C LEU A 27 2.72 8.44 -2.09
N TYR A 28 3.24 8.41 -3.33
CA TYR A 28 4.52 7.75 -3.65
C TYR A 28 5.66 8.13 -2.71
N LYS A 29 5.82 9.43 -2.43
CA LYS A 29 6.87 9.92 -1.53
C LYS A 29 6.69 9.42 -0.09
N GLU A 30 5.45 9.45 0.41
CA GLU A 30 5.11 8.95 1.76
C GLU A 30 5.35 7.44 1.85
N PHE A 31 5.01 6.69 0.80
CA PHE A 31 5.30 5.28 0.70
C PHE A 31 6.80 5.00 0.80
N LYS A 32 7.64 5.69 0.01
CA LYS A 32 9.11 5.49 0.06
C LYS A 32 9.69 5.84 1.41
N GLU A 33 9.23 6.92 2.04
CA GLU A 33 9.63 7.30 3.40
C GLU A 33 9.24 6.23 4.43
N SER A 34 8.08 5.58 4.25
CA SER A 34 7.62 4.52 5.15
C SER A 34 8.48 3.25 5.12
N LEU A 35 9.29 3.03 4.09
CA LEU A 35 10.18 1.86 4.03
C LEU A 35 11.31 1.91 5.07
N ALA A 36 11.64 3.12 5.55
CA ALA A 36 12.61 3.31 6.64
C ALA A 36 12.07 2.88 8.01
N ALA A 37 10.74 2.78 8.17
CA ALA A 37 10.13 2.32 9.41
C ALA A 37 10.29 0.81 9.59
N THR A 38 10.26 0.37 10.84
CA THR A 38 10.28 -1.07 11.18
C THR A 38 8.93 -1.72 10.93
N GLU A 39 7.84 -0.98 11.18
CA GLU A 39 6.46 -1.44 11.06
C GLU A 39 5.75 -0.70 9.93
N GLN A 40 4.75 -1.38 9.35
CA GLN A 40 3.90 -0.80 8.33
C GLN A 40 3.04 0.33 8.92
N PRO A 41 2.92 1.49 8.24
CA PRO A 41 1.98 2.54 8.63
C PRO A 41 0.53 2.05 8.71
N ALA A 42 -0.17 2.45 9.77
CA ALA A 42 -1.61 2.20 9.91
C ALA A 42 -2.40 2.93 8.82
N GLY A 43 -3.49 2.31 8.34
CA GLY A 43 -4.40 2.92 7.35
C GLY A 43 -3.94 2.80 5.89
N MET A 44 -2.79 2.15 5.64
CA MET A 44 -2.35 1.78 4.29
C MET A 44 -3.36 0.83 3.63
N GLY A 45 -3.68 1.03 2.36
CA GLY A 45 -4.54 0.12 1.60
C GLY A 45 -3.91 -1.27 1.44
N ALA A 46 -4.72 -2.31 1.24
CA ALA A 46 -4.24 -3.70 1.15
C ALA A 46 -3.15 -3.86 0.08
N LEU A 47 -3.38 -3.37 -1.14
CA LEU A 47 -2.41 -3.47 -2.23
C LEU A 47 -1.08 -2.76 -1.92
N GLN A 48 -1.14 -1.57 -1.30
CA GLN A 48 0.05 -0.85 -0.83
C GLN A 48 0.75 -1.62 0.30
N SER A 49 0.00 -2.31 1.16
CA SER A 49 0.55 -3.18 2.22
C SER A 49 1.36 -4.34 1.63
N GLY A 50 0.81 -4.99 0.60
CA GLY A 50 1.50 -6.03 -0.15
C GLY A 50 2.80 -5.54 -0.79
N LEU A 51 2.77 -4.37 -1.45
CA LEU A 51 3.98 -3.74 -1.98
C LEU A 51 4.99 -3.36 -0.90
N TRP A 52 4.54 -2.89 0.26
CA TRP A 52 5.43 -2.50 1.36
C TRP A 52 6.18 -3.72 1.89
N HIS A 53 5.47 -4.84 2.09
CA HIS A 53 6.10 -6.11 2.47
C HIS A 53 7.07 -6.61 1.40
N ALA A 54 6.69 -6.54 0.12
CA ALA A 54 7.55 -6.92 -0.98
C ALA A 54 8.84 -6.07 -1.02
N ALA A 55 8.74 -4.76 -0.86
CA ALA A 55 9.89 -3.85 -0.83
C ALA A 55 10.81 -4.05 0.38
N LYS A 56 10.28 -4.58 1.48
CA LYS A 56 11.04 -4.93 2.69
C LYS A 56 11.64 -6.34 2.65
N GLY A 57 11.33 -7.13 1.61
CA GLY A 57 11.74 -8.53 1.49
C GLY A 57 10.92 -9.49 2.37
N ASN A 58 9.78 -9.04 2.90
CA ASN A 58 8.87 -9.87 3.69
C ASN A 58 7.92 -10.63 2.75
N TRP A 59 8.47 -11.59 1.99
CA TRP A 59 7.77 -12.26 0.90
C TRP A 59 6.51 -13.00 1.34
N GLU A 60 6.53 -13.66 2.49
CA GLU A 60 5.37 -14.39 3.03
C GLU A 60 4.18 -13.45 3.29
N ALA A 61 4.43 -12.30 3.92
CA ALA A 61 3.41 -11.31 4.18
C ALA A 61 2.85 -10.68 2.90
N ALA A 62 3.72 -10.45 1.89
CA ALA A 62 3.28 -9.95 0.59
C ALA A 62 2.41 -10.98 -0.15
N HIS A 63 2.77 -12.26 -0.10
CA HIS A 63 1.95 -13.34 -0.67
C HIS A 63 0.61 -13.45 0.02
N GLN A 64 0.55 -13.38 1.35
CA GLN A 64 -0.72 -13.43 2.07
C GLN A 64 -1.68 -12.33 1.60
N VAL A 65 -1.19 -11.10 1.46
CA VAL A 65 -2.00 -9.99 0.92
C VAL A 65 -2.49 -10.27 -0.50
N ALA A 66 -1.64 -10.81 -1.37
CA ALA A 66 -2.04 -11.16 -2.74
C ALA A 66 -3.08 -12.30 -2.76
N GLN A 67 -2.89 -13.30 -1.90
CA GLN A 67 -3.77 -14.47 -1.77
C GLN A 67 -5.17 -14.11 -1.27
N ASP A 68 -5.26 -13.20 -0.31
CA ASP A 68 -6.54 -12.74 0.25
C ASP A 68 -7.43 -12.02 -0.78
N HIS A 69 -6.84 -11.58 -1.89
CA HIS A 69 -7.49 -10.78 -2.95
C HIS A 69 -7.33 -11.39 -4.35
N GLU A 70 -7.08 -12.70 -4.46
CA GLU A 70 -6.94 -13.36 -5.76
C GLU A 70 -8.18 -13.15 -6.66
N GLY A 71 -7.91 -12.97 -7.96
CA GLY A 71 -8.93 -12.65 -8.96
C GLY A 71 -9.19 -11.16 -9.12
N GLU A 72 -8.70 -10.33 -8.20
CA GLU A 72 -8.57 -8.89 -8.43
C GLU A 72 -7.28 -8.62 -9.22
N ARG A 73 -7.41 -7.96 -10.38
CA ARG A 73 -6.29 -7.84 -11.35
C ARG A 73 -5.02 -7.22 -10.79
N ASP A 74 -5.14 -6.24 -9.89
CA ASP A 74 -3.98 -5.59 -9.29
C ASP A 74 -3.25 -6.50 -8.30
N PHE A 75 -4.00 -7.31 -7.53
CA PHE A 75 -3.42 -8.28 -6.60
C PHE A 75 -2.85 -9.50 -7.32
N ASP A 76 -3.51 -9.96 -8.40
CA ASP A 76 -2.94 -10.97 -9.29
C ASP A 76 -1.61 -10.50 -9.90
N ARG A 77 -1.49 -9.19 -10.21
CA ARG A 77 -0.24 -8.61 -10.70
C ARG A 77 0.84 -8.55 -9.62
N LEU A 78 0.47 -8.25 -8.37
CA LEU A 78 1.39 -8.35 -7.24
C LEU A 78 1.87 -9.80 -7.06
N HIS A 79 0.97 -10.79 -7.15
CA HIS A 79 1.30 -12.21 -7.06
C HIS A 79 2.30 -12.64 -8.16
N ALA A 80 2.08 -12.16 -9.38
CA ALA A 80 2.98 -12.39 -10.51
C ALA A 80 4.39 -11.84 -10.26
N TYR A 81 4.47 -10.61 -9.73
CA TYR A 81 5.73 -9.99 -9.35
C TYR A 81 6.46 -10.81 -8.28
N LEU A 82 5.75 -11.30 -7.26
CA LEU A 82 6.37 -12.06 -6.17
C LEU A 82 7.00 -13.38 -6.66
N HIS A 83 6.28 -14.18 -7.44
CA HIS A 83 6.84 -15.41 -8.03
C HIS A 83 7.99 -15.14 -8.99
N ARG A 84 7.97 -13.99 -9.67
CA ARG A 84 9.09 -13.57 -10.52
C ARG A 84 10.36 -13.36 -9.70
N VAL A 85 10.27 -12.69 -8.55
CA VAL A 85 11.41 -12.48 -7.63
C VAL A 85 11.93 -13.80 -7.07
N GLU A 86 11.04 -14.76 -6.82
CA GLU A 86 11.41 -16.12 -6.37
C GLU A 86 12.07 -16.98 -7.46
N GLY A 87 11.99 -16.55 -8.73
CA GLY A 87 12.50 -17.31 -9.87
C GLY A 87 11.54 -18.37 -10.40
N ASP A 88 10.30 -18.45 -9.88
CA ASP A 88 9.26 -19.34 -10.38
C ASP A 88 8.58 -18.73 -11.63
N SER A 89 9.31 -18.77 -12.74
CA SER A 89 8.90 -18.12 -13.99
C SER A 89 7.58 -18.65 -14.56
N TRP A 90 7.32 -19.96 -14.41
CA TRP A 90 6.09 -20.58 -14.94
C TRP A 90 4.86 -20.09 -14.17
N ASN A 91 4.96 -20.00 -12.85
CA ASN A 91 3.87 -19.53 -12.02
C ASN A 91 3.70 -18.01 -12.17
N ALA A 92 4.80 -17.25 -12.22
CA ALA A 92 4.77 -15.82 -12.53
C ALA A 92 3.99 -15.55 -13.84
N ASP A 93 4.29 -16.29 -14.91
CA ASP A 93 3.56 -16.18 -16.19
C ASP A 93 2.07 -16.48 -16.07
N TYR A 94 1.70 -17.50 -15.29
CA TYR A 94 0.29 -17.80 -15.00
C TYR A 94 -0.42 -16.59 -14.35
N TRP A 95 0.20 -15.98 -13.35
CA TRP A 95 -0.37 -14.83 -12.65
C TRP A 95 -0.38 -13.55 -13.48
N TYR A 96 0.65 -13.26 -14.28
CA TYR A 96 0.63 -12.14 -15.22
C TYR A 96 -0.55 -12.27 -16.19
N ARG A 97 -0.77 -13.47 -16.73
CA ARG A 97 -1.92 -13.73 -17.60
C ARG A 97 -3.25 -13.53 -16.87
N ARG A 98 -3.34 -13.92 -15.59
CA ARG A 98 -4.54 -13.71 -14.75
C ARG A 98 -4.83 -12.22 -14.55
N ALA A 99 -3.79 -11.42 -14.29
CA ALA A 99 -3.86 -9.97 -14.21
C ALA A 99 -4.18 -9.28 -15.57
N GLY A 100 -4.10 -10.02 -16.68
CA GLY A 100 -4.28 -9.49 -18.03
C GLY A 100 -3.09 -8.63 -18.48
N THR A 101 -1.89 -8.96 -18.01
CA THR A 101 -0.63 -8.30 -18.38
C THR A 101 0.39 -9.36 -18.84
N THR A 102 1.54 -8.91 -19.31
CA THR A 102 2.68 -9.77 -19.65
C THR A 102 3.84 -9.45 -18.72
N MET A 103 4.70 -10.43 -18.44
CA MET A 103 5.91 -10.22 -17.65
C MET A 103 6.76 -9.08 -18.25
N PRO A 104 7.10 -8.04 -17.47
CA PRO A 104 7.89 -6.91 -17.99
C PRO A 104 9.32 -7.31 -18.36
N ALA A 105 9.87 -6.71 -19.41
CA ALA A 105 11.28 -6.91 -19.79
C ALA A 105 12.29 -6.24 -18.84
N GLN A 106 11.82 -5.34 -17.98
CA GLN A 106 12.61 -4.64 -16.95
C GLN A 106 13.04 -5.59 -15.83
N SER A 107 14.00 -5.18 -14.99
CA SER A 107 14.39 -5.97 -13.82
C SER A 107 13.26 -6.03 -12.77
N PRO A 108 13.25 -7.02 -11.85
CA PRO A 108 12.27 -7.05 -10.76
C PRO A 108 12.29 -5.76 -9.92
N GLU A 109 13.45 -5.19 -9.66
CA GLU A 109 13.58 -3.94 -8.90
C GLU A 109 12.92 -2.76 -9.64
N GLU A 110 13.12 -2.65 -10.95
CA GLU A 110 12.49 -1.63 -11.79
C GLU A 110 10.97 -1.83 -11.89
N GLU A 111 10.52 -3.08 -11.96
CA GLU A 111 9.10 -3.42 -11.94
C GLU A 111 8.47 -3.03 -10.61
N LEU A 112 9.10 -3.36 -9.47
CA LEU A 112 8.60 -3.00 -8.15
C LEU A 112 8.44 -1.49 -8.01
N GLU A 113 9.44 -0.71 -8.43
CA GLU A 113 9.36 0.75 -8.41
C GLU A 113 8.18 1.25 -9.26
N SER A 114 7.99 0.66 -10.44
CA SER A 114 6.87 1.01 -11.33
C SER A 114 5.51 0.67 -10.71
N LEU A 115 5.40 -0.45 -9.99
CA LEU A 115 4.18 -0.83 -9.26
C LEU A 115 3.90 0.11 -8.09
N ILE A 116 4.92 0.47 -7.31
CA ILE A 116 4.80 1.44 -6.22
C ILE A 116 4.34 2.80 -6.76
N GLN A 117 4.90 3.24 -7.88
CA GLN A 117 4.50 4.49 -8.51
C GLN A 117 3.08 4.45 -9.08
N LEU A 118 2.65 3.30 -9.63
CA LEU A 118 1.31 3.11 -10.19
C LEU A 118 0.22 3.10 -9.11
N TRP A 119 0.50 2.48 -7.95
CA TRP A 119 -0.48 2.25 -6.89
C TRP A 119 -0.32 3.17 -5.67
N SER A 120 0.51 4.20 -5.78
CA SER A 120 0.53 5.37 -4.88
C SER A 120 -0.10 6.60 -5.52
#